data_AF-A0A933UFL0-F1
#
_entry.id   AF-A0A933UFL0-F1
#
_cell.length_a   1.000
_cell.length_b   1.000
_cell.length_c   1.000
_cell.angle_alpha   90.00
_cell.angle_beta   90.00
_cell.angle_gamma   90.00
#
_symmetry.space_group_name_H-M   'P 1'
#
loop_
_entity.id
_entity.type
_entity.pdbx_description
1 polymer ?
#
loop_
_entity_poly.entity_id
_entity_poly.type
_entity_poly.pdbx_seq_one_letter_code
_entity_poly.pdbx_strand_id
1 'polypeptide(L)'
;MSTEQITAKMTYATIPDPRPEAIVIHCSDPRFQAAFEQFLEHELHLEKGQYVPIVVGGGGGVLAHPEQLPKEFKFLKDRLEHYRRVFPSVRRIVLINHEGCRYYDSIKTKVLSFVGSFLKPAPDHAREDLSLVTRVFQHFLSHLGYTVELYYARFANAERTKVVFEKVGN
;
A
#
# COMPACT_ATOMS: atom_id res chain seq x y z
N MET A 1 -14.07 37.03 -39.20
CA MET A 1 -14.64 35.67 -39.03
C MET A 1 -13.49 34.76 -38.62
N SER A 2 -13.29 34.55 -37.31
CA SER A 2 -12.20 33.71 -36.79
C SER A 2 -12.69 32.28 -36.65
N THR A 3 -12.01 31.38 -37.32
CA THR A 3 -12.25 29.95 -37.42
C THR A 3 -12.10 29.29 -36.04
N GLU A 4 -13.18 28.72 -35.51
CA GLU A 4 -13.13 27.84 -34.34
C GLU A 4 -12.32 26.57 -34.69
N GLN A 5 -11.16 26.41 -34.05
CA GLN A 5 -10.44 25.14 -34.02
C GLN A 5 -11.17 24.20 -33.06
N ILE A 6 -11.98 23.29 -33.59
CA ILE A 6 -12.54 22.18 -32.81
C ILE A 6 -11.37 21.24 -32.47
N THR A 7 -10.85 21.30 -31.25
CA THR A 7 -9.89 20.31 -30.73
C THR A 7 -10.57 18.94 -30.69
N ALA A 8 -10.05 17.98 -31.47
CA ALA A 8 -10.48 16.59 -31.41
C ALA A 8 -10.34 16.07 -29.97
N LYS A 9 -11.43 15.52 -29.41
CA LYS A 9 -11.41 14.94 -28.07
C LYS A 9 -10.72 13.59 -28.14
N MET A 10 -9.59 13.46 -27.43
CA MET A 10 -8.94 12.16 -27.22
C MET A 10 -9.81 11.28 -26.32
N THR A 11 -9.95 10.01 -26.68
CA THR A 11 -10.63 8.99 -25.87
C THR A 11 -9.60 8.00 -25.33
N TYR A 12 -9.89 7.42 -24.18
CA TYR A 12 -9.03 6.44 -23.50
C TYR A 12 -9.85 5.19 -23.16
N ALA A 13 -9.23 4.03 -23.29
CA ALA A 13 -9.89 2.75 -23.05
C ALA A 13 -10.24 2.57 -21.56
N THR A 14 -11.34 1.87 -21.30
CA THR A 14 -11.74 1.40 -19.97
C THR A 14 -11.90 -0.12 -19.98
N ILE A 15 -11.91 -0.71 -18.79
CA ILE A 15 -12.22 -2.13 -18.61
C ILE A 15 -13.72 -2.23 -18.30
N PRO A 16 -14.53 -2.86 -19.16
CA PRO A 16 -15.95 -3.08 -18.86
C PRO A 16 -16.11 -4.20 -17.81
N ASP A 17 -16.97 -3.99 -16.82
CA ASP A 17 -17.27 -4.93 -15.71
C ASP A 17 -16.01 -5.54 -15.05
N PRO A 18 -15.09 -4.72 -14.49
CA PRO A 18 -13.89 -5.25 -13.88
C PRO A 18 -14.22 -6.12 -12.66
N ARG A 19 -13.56 -7.28 -12.56
CA ARG A 19 -13.69 -8.22 -11.44
C ARG A 19 -12.38 -8.33 -10.69
N PRO A 20 -12.05 -7.35 -9.83
CA PRO A 20 -10.79 -7.38 -9.10
C PRO A 20 -10.78 -8.54 -8.11
N GLU A 21 -9.65 -9.22 -8.00
CA GLU A 21 -9.43 -10.34 -7.07
C GLU A 21 -8.68 -9.92 -5.80
N ALA A 22 -7.97 -8.78 -5.86
CA ALA A 22 -7.14 -8.26 -4.80
C ALA A 22 -7.39 -6.78 -4.49
N ILE A 23 -7.12 -6.38 -3.25
CA ILE A 23 -6.84 -4.98 -2.90
C ILE A 23 -5.33 -4.89 -2.68
N VAL A 24 -4.67 -3.93 -3.32
CA VAL A 24 -3.23 -3.72 -3.15
C VAL A 24 -3.00 -2.40 -2.42
N ILE A 25 -2.36 -2.46 -1.25
CA ILE A 25 -2.03 -1.30 -0.43
C ILE A 25 -0.53 -1.09 -0.48
N HIS A 26 -0.08 0.03 -1.02
CA HIS A 26 1.35 0.33 -1.12
C HIS A 26 1.64 1.83 -0.97
N CYS A 27 2.92 2.15 -0.78
CA CYS A 27 3.36 3.52 -0.60
C CYS A 27 3.21 4.34 -1.89
N SER A 28 3.00 5.65 -1.76
CA SER A 28 3.05 6.62 -2.86
C SER A 28 4.48 7.03 -3.29
N ASP A 29 5.51 6.41 -2.73
CA ASP A 29 6.90 6.78 -3.01
C ASP A 29 7.25 6.52 -4.49
N PRO A 30 7.62 7.57 -5.26
CA PRO A 30 7.88 7.45 -6.69
C PRO A 30 9.04 6.52 -7.02
N ARG A 31 9.98 6.29 -6.08
CA ARG A 31 11.15 5.43 -6.29
C ARG A 31 10.76 3.97 -6.52
N PHE A 32 9.58 3.55 -6.06
CA PHE A 32 9.16 2.15 -6.08
C PHE A 32 7.99 1.86 -7.03
N GLN A 33 7.31 2.87 -7.60
CA GLN A 33 6.06 2.66 -8.36
C GLN A 33 6.23 1.70 -9.56
N ALA A 34 7.29 1.90 -10.36
CA ALA A 34 7.58 1.01 -11.48
C ALA A 34 7.87 -0.43 -11.04
N ALA A 35 8.57 -0.59 -9.91
CA ALA A 35 8.85 -1.90 -9.35
C ALA A 35 7.57 -2.56 -8.78
N PHE A 36 6.68 -1.79 -8.15
CA PHE A 36 5.39 -2.29 -7.67
C PHE A 36 4.53 -2.81 -8.83
N GLU A 37 4.43 -2.04 -9.91
CA GLU A 37 3.69 -2.45 -11.11
C GLU A 37 4.24 -3.76 -11.69
N GLN A 38 5.55 -3.84 -11.89
CA GLN A 38 6.21 -5.05 -12.41
C GLN A 38 6.05 -6.26 -11.49
N PHE A 39 6.16 -6.06 -10.17
CA PHE A 39 5.97 -7.13 -9.20
C PHE A 39 4.53 -7.65 -9.20
N LEU A 40 3.54 -6.76 -9.21
CA LEU A 40 2.13 -7.15 -9.27
C LEU A 40 1.83 -7.94 -10.54
N GLU A 41 2.27 -7.46 -11.70
CA GLU A 41 2.02 -8.09 -12.99
C GLU A 41 2.75 -9.43 -13.14
N HIS A 42 4.06 -9.46 -12.87
CA HIS A 42 4.89 -10.61 -13.23
C HIS A 42 5.00 -11.67 -12.13
N GLU A 43 4.94 -11.28 -10.85
CA GLU A 43 5.13 -12.21 -9.72
C GLU A 43 3.79 -12.58 -9.06
N LEU A 44 2.85 -11.64 -8.98
CA LEU A 44 1.52 -11.90 -8.39
C LEU A 44 0.41 -12.15 -9.41
N HIS A 45 0.71 -11.99 -10.71
CA HIS A 45 -0.22 -12.13 -11.83
C HIS A 45 -1.46 -11.25 -11.69
N LEU A 46 -1.25 -10.01 -11.23
CA LEU A 46 -2.25 -8.97 -11.00
C LEU A 46 -2.06 -7.83 -12.01
N GLU A 47 -2.68 -7.95 -13.17
CA GLU A 47 -2.68 -6.90 -14.18
C GLU A 47 -3.56 -5.71 -13.77
N LYS A 48 -3.40 -4.58 -14.46
CA LYS A 48 -4.25 -3.40 -14.26
C LYS A 48 -5.73 -3.76 -14.45
N GLY A 49 -6.54 -3.45 -13.44
CA GLY A 49 -7.97 -3.77 -13.40
C GLY A 49 -8.31 -5.09 -12.71
N GLN A 50 -7.33 -5.96 -12.45
CA GLN A 50 -7.50 -7.17 -11.63
C GLN A 50 -7.32 -6.92 -10.13
N TYR A 51 -6.95 -5.69 -9.75
CA TYR A 51 -6.85 -5.29 -8.36
C TYR A 51 -7.34 -3.86 -8.13
N VAL A 52 -7.68 -3.55 -6.87
CA VAL A 52 -8.04 -2.22 -6.41
C VAL A 52 -6.85 -1.59 -5.67
N PRO A 53 -6.19 -0.56 -6.23
CA PRO A 53 -5.06 0.09 -5.57
C PRO A 53 -5.52 1.05 -4.46
N ILE A 54 -4.82 1.00 -3.33
CA ILE A 54 -4.82 2.02 -2.28
C ILE A 54 -3.39 2.54 -2.14
N VAL A 55 -3.15 3.72 -2.70
CA VAL A 55 -1.82 4.34 -2.73
C VAL A 55 -1.75 5.43 -1.67
N VAL A 56 -1.05 5.19 -0.57
CA VAL A 56 -0.99 6.09 0.59
C VAL A 56 0.42 6.14 1.17
N GLY A 57 0.81 7.26 1.79
CA GLY A 57 2.10 7.32 2.48
C GLY A 57 2.21 6.23 3.54
N GLY A 58 3.36 5.54 3.60
CA GLY A 58 3.59 4.45 4.55
C GLY A 58 2.98 3.10 4.14
N GLY A 59 2.27 3.03 3.01
CA GLY A 59 1.58 1.80 2.60
C GLY A 59 0.56 1.35 3.64
N GLY A 60 0.39 0.04 3.81
CA GLY A 60 -0.48 -0.48 4.86
C GLY A 60 0.22 -0.63 6.21
N GLY A 61 1.51 -0.31 6.32
CA GLY A 61 2.26 -0.33 7.58
C GLY A 61 1.66 0.58 8.66
N VAL A 62 0.96 1.65 8.28
CA VAL A 62 0.21 2.51 9.21
C VAL A 62 -0.90 1.77 9.98
N LEU A 63 -1.31 0.58 9.51
CA LEU A 63 -2.25 -0.28 10.23
C LEU A 63 -1.63 -0.94 11.46
N ALA A 64 -0.29 -1.01 11.58
CA ALA A 64 0.38 -1.71 12.66
C ALA A 64 0.10 -1.09 14.06
N HIS A 65 -0.19 0.22 14.11
CA HIS A 65 -0.28 1.00 15.35
C HIS A 65 -1.60 1.78 15.43
N PRO A 66 -2.76 1.10 15.53
CA PRO A 66 -4.08 1.75 15.52
C PRO A 66 -4.27 2.76 16.66
N GLU A 67 -3.59 2.58 17.78
CA GLU A 67 -3.60 3.50 18.93
C GLU A 67 -2.79 4.77 18.69
N GLN A 68 -1.74 4.70 17.87
CA GLN A 68 -0.88 5.84 17.54
C GLN A 68 -1.39 6.60 16.32
N LEU A 69 -2.04 5.89 15.39
CA LEU A 69 -2.52 6.40 14.11
C LEU A 69 -4.03 6.09 13.90
N PRO A 70 -4.92 6.54 14.81
CA PRO A 70 -6.32 6.13 14.79
C PRO A 70 -7.07 6.64 13.56
N LYS A 71 -6.66 7.78 12.98
CA LYS A 71 -7.31 8.36 11.79
C LYS A 71 -6.95 7.56 10.53
N GLU A 72 -5.68 7.23 10.39
CA GLU A 72 -5.12 6.44 9.29
C GLU A 72 -5.68 5.01 9.33
N PHE A 73 -5.72 4.42 10.53
CA PHE A 73 -6.36 3.12 10.74
C PHE A 73 -7.84 3.14 10.36
N LYS A 74 -8.60 4.14 10.85
CA LYS A 74 -10.02 4.28 10.50
C LYS A 74 -10.23 4.45 8.99
N PHE A 75 -9.42 5.27 8.33
CA PHE A 75 -9.50 5.48 6.89
C PHE A 75 -9.35 4.17 6.11
N LEU A 76 -8.33 3.36 6.43
CA LEU A 76 -8.11 2.08 5.76
C LEU A 76 -9.19 1.07 6.12
N LYS A 77 -9.58 0.96 7.39
CA LYS A 77 -10.67 0.06 7.84
C LYS A 77 -11.98 0.34 7.10
N ASP A 78 -12.44 1.59 7.09
CA ASP A 78 -13.69 1.98 6.43
C ASP A 78 -13.64 1.67 4.93
N ARG A 79 -12.47 1.86 4.29
CA ARG A 79 -12.27 1.55 2.87
C ARG A 79 -12.33 0.06 2.58
N LEU A 80 -11.68 -0.76 3.40
CA LEU A 80 -11.68 -2.22 3.27
C LEU A 80 -13.09 -2.80 3.49
N GLU A 81 -13.82 -2.29 4.48
CA GLU A 81 -15.23 -2.63 4.72
C GLU A 81 -16.12 -2.26 3.54
N HIS A 82 -15.92 -1.07 2.97
CA HIS A 82 -16.67 -0.64 1.79
C HIS A 82 -16.36 -1.52 0.58
N TYR A 83 -15.07 -1.75 0.27
CA TYR A 83 -14.63 -2.59 -0.83
C TYR A 83 -15.13 -4.03 -0.73
N ARG A 84 -15.28 -4.56 0.49
CA ARG A 84 -15.87 -5.89 0.68
C ARG A 84 -17.29 -5.99 0.13
N ARG A 85 -18.05 -4.89 0.20
CA ARG A 85 -19.44 -4.81 -0.26
C ARG A 85 -19.53 -4.55 -1.76
N VAL A 86 -18.69 -3.66 -2.29
CA VAL A 86 -18.79 -3.23 -3.71
C VAL A 86 -17.99 -4.11 -4.68
N PHE A 87 -16.97 -4.83 -4.19
CA PHE A 87 -16.15 -5.75 -4.99
C PHE A 87 -16.20 -7.17 -4.40
N PRO A 88 -17.30 -7.91 -4.60
CA PRO A 88 -17.49 -9.23 -3.98
C PRO A 88 -16.52 -10.30 -4.51
N SER A 89 -15.85 -10.05 -5.64
CA SER A 89 -14.80 -10.90 -6.21
C SER A 89 -13.47 -10.82 -5.45
N VAL A 90 -13.23 -9.76 -4.67
CA VAL A 90 -11.97 -9.60 -3.93
C VAL A 90 -11.87 -10.63 -2.82
N ARG A 91 -10.76 -11.36 -2.79
CA ARG A 91 -10.47 -12.40 -1.79
C ARG A 91 -9.22 -12.13 -0.96
N ARG A 92 -8.30 -11.30 -1.47
CA ARG A 92 -7.01 -11.06 -0.82
C ARG A 92 -6.66 -9.58 -0.71
N ILE A 93 -5.88 -9.25 0.31
CA ILE A 93 -5.21 -7.97 0.48
C ILE A 93 -3.71 -8.21 0.34
N VAL A 94 -3.09 -7.50 -0.60
CA VAL A 94 -1.63 -7.48 -0.76
C VAL A 94 -1.14 -6.15 -0.20
N LEU A 95 -0.24 -6.20 0.77
CA LEU A 95 0.29 -5.00 1.40
C LEU A 95 1.80 -4.98 1.23
N ILE A 96 2.29 -3.88 0.65
CA ILE A 96 3.69 -3.71 0.29
C ILE A 96 4.26 -2.51 1.05
N ASN A 97 5.14 -2.80 2.00
CA ASN A 97 6.00 -1.78 2.61
C ASN A 97 7.34 -1.72 1.89
N HIS A 98 8.12 -0.67 2.11
CA HIS A 98 9.41 -0.52 1.46
C HIS A 98 10.50 0.12 2.32
N GLU A 99 11.75 -0.15 1.95
CA GLU A 99 12.96 0.42 2.55
C GLU A 99 13.00 1.94 2.44
N GLY A 100 13.40 2.59 3.53
CA GLY A 100 13.60 4.04 3.57
C GLY A 100 12.33 4.84 3.30
N CYS A 101 11.19 4.39 3.83
CA CYS A 101 9.91 5.07 3.68
C CYS A 101 9.89 6.40 4.44
N ARG A 102 9.89 7.51 3.70
CA ARG A 102 9.90 8.88 4.25
C ARG A 102 8.68 9.19 5.12
N TYR A 103 7.53 8.61 4.79
CA TYR A 103 6.31 8.82 5.57
C TYR A 103 6.44 8.21 6.97
N TYR A 104 6.95 6.99 7.05
CA TYR A 104 7.29 6.33 8.31
C TYR A 104 8.26 7.15 9.16
N ASP A 105 9.30 7.70 8.54
CA ASP A 105 10.26 8.56 9.23
C ASP A 105 9.60 9.86 9.75
N SER A 106 8.65 10.41 8.99
CA SER A 106 7.91 11.62 9.38
C SER A 106 6.96 11.39 10.57
N ILE A 107 6.29 10.24 10.65
CA ILE A 107 5.44 9.87 11.79
C ILE A 107 6.29 9.74 13.04
N LYS A 108 7.41 9.00 12.94
CA LYS A 108 8.34 8.82 14.07
C LYS A 108 8.82 10.16 14.61
N THR A 109 9.21 11.07 13.72
CA THR A 109 9.69 12.40 14.12
C THR A 109 8.62 13.16 14.91
N LYS A 110 7.35 13.10 14.49
CA LYS A 110 6.22 13.72 15.21
C LYS A 110 5.96 13.07 16.57
N VAL A 111 5.96 11.74 16.64
CA VAL A 111 5.76 11.01 17.90
C VAL A 111 6.91 11.24 18.87
N LEU A 112 8.18 11.14 18.43
CA LEU A 112 9.35 11.42 19.27
C LEU A 112 9.38 12.88 19.75
N SER A 113 8.99 13.83 18.90
CA SER A 113 8.93 15.25 19.27
C SER A 113 7.89 15.54 20.37
N PHE A 114 6.88 14.68 20.50
CA PHE A 114 5.91 14.76 21.58
C PHE A 114 6.41 14.09 22.88
N VAL A 115 7.31 13.09 22.78
CA VAL A 115 7.77 12.27 23.91
C VAL A 115 9.18 12.67 24.41
N GLY A 116 9.86 13.63 23.77
CA GLY A 116 11.09 14.24 24.29
C GLY A 116 12.31 13.32 24.36
N SER A 117 12.42 12.32 23.49
CA SER A 117 13.52 11.33 23.53
C SER A 117 14.56 11.52 22.41
N PHE A 118 15.85 11.46 22.78
CA PHE A 118 17.05 11.67 21.94
C PHE A 118 17.57 10.42 21.22
N LEU A 119 16.76 9.36 21.09
CA LEU A 119 17.22 8.11 20.49
C LEU A 119 17.13 8.16 18.96
N LYS A 120 18.25 7.85 18.28
CA LYS A 120 18.29 7.64 16.83
C LYS A 120 17.39 6.44 16.47
N PRO A 121 16.43 6.60 15.55
CA PRO A 121 15.55 5.49 15.15
C PRO A 121 16.34 4.40 14.43
N ALA A 122 16.02 3.14 14.70
CA ALA A 122 16.60 2.02 13.97
C ALA A 122 16.06 1.98 12.53
N PRO A 123 16.84 1.47 11.55
CA PRO A 123 16.58 1.75 10.14
C PRO A 123 15.40 1.00 9.50
N ASP A 124 14.79 0.00 10.18
CA ASP A 124 14.00 -1.02 9.45
C ASP A 124 12.65 -1.40 10.07
N HIS A 125 12.06 -0.50 10.88
CA HIS A 125 10.76 -0.74 11.52
C HIS A 125 9.60 -0.99 10.53
N ALA A 126 9.69 -0.49 9.29
CA ALA A 126 8.65 -0.73 8.28
C ALA A 126 8.52 -2.22 7.91
N ARG A 127 9.62 -2.99 8.02
CA ARG A 127 9.59 -4.45 7.86
C ARG A 127 9.01 -5.11 9.11
N GLU A 128 9.47 -4.71 10.30
CA GLU A 128 9.03 -5.28 11.58
C GLU A 128 7.51 -5.10 11.78
N ASP A 129 6.98 -3.93 11.40
CA ASP A 129 5.58 -3.59 11.51
C ASP A 129 4.66 -4.48 10.69
N LEU A 130 5.14 -5.10 9.61
CA LEU A 130 4.33 -6.05 8.84
C LEU A 130 3.85 -7.23 9.72
N SER A 131 4.68 -7.65 10.68
CA SER A 131 4.27 -8.69 11.63
C SER A 131 3.13 -8.24 12.57
N LEU A 132 3.11 -6.96 12.95
CA LEU A 132 2.05 -6.35 13.75
C LEU A 132 0.77 -6.15 12.93
N VAL A 133 0.90 -5.79 11.66
CA VAL A 133 -0.25 -5.68 10.73
C VAL A 133 -1.04 -6.99 10.71
N THR A 134 -0.37 -8.15 10.67
CA THR A 134 -1.06 -9.45 10.71
C THR A 134 -1.96 -9.57 11.95
N ARG A 135 -1.46 -9.20 13.12
CA ARG A 135 -2.22 -9.25 14.39
C ARG A 135 -3.40 -8.29 14.38
N VAL A 136 -3.19 -7.07 13.89
CA VAL A 136 -4.26 -6.07 13.74
C VAL A 136 -5.34 -6.58 12.80
N PHE A 137 -4.97 -7.18 11.67
CA PHE A 137 -5.94 -7.78 10.75
C PHE A 137 -6.74 -8.90 11.41
N GLN A 138 -6.06 -9.81 12.12
CA GLN A 138 -6.72 -10.89 12.84
C GLN A 138 -7.71 -10.36 13.89
N HIS A 139 -7.35 -9.32 14.63
CA HIS A 139 -8.16 -8.79 15.72
C HIS A 139 -9.31 -7.90 15.24
N PHE A 140 -9.07 -6.99 14.30
CA PHE A 140 -10.04 -5.97 13.92
C PHE A 140 -10.73 -6.23 12.57
N LEU A 141 -10.11 -6.99 11.66
CA LEU A 141 -10.54 -7.08 10.25
C LEU A 141 -10.82 -8.51 9.78
N SER A 142 -10.68 -9.52 10.64
CA SER A 142 -10.91 -10.93 10.31
C SER A 142 -12.33 -11.21 9.82
N HIS A 143 -13.31 -10.46 10.31
CA HIS A 143 -14.70 -10.51 9.87
C HIS A 143 -14.89 -10.18 8.37
N LEU A 144 -13.91 -9.55 7.71
CA LEU A 144 -13.96 -9.27 6.27
C LEU A 144 -13.66 -10.52 5.42
N GLY A 145 -13.01 -11.53 6.00
CA GLY A 145 -12.72 -12.81 5.34
C GLY A 145 -11.68 -12.73 4.23
N TYR A 146 -10.83 -11.70 4.24
CA TYR A 146 -9.71 -11.57 3.30
C TYR A 146 -8.51 -12.42 3.76
N THR A 147 -7.81 -13.02 2.81
CA THR A 147 -6.42 -13.44 3.05
C THR A 147 -5.51 -12.22 2.98
N VAL A 148 -4.48 -12.16 3.82
CA VAL A 148 -3.55 -11.02 3.87
C VAL A 148 -2.17 -11.53 3.48
N GLU A 149 -1.60 -10.92 2.45
CA GLU A 149 -0.23 -11.16 1.99
C GLU A 149 0.61 -9.91 2.25
N LEU A 150 1.78 -10.09 2.85
CA LEU A 150 2.65 -8.99 3.25
C LEU A 150 3.98 -9.11 2.52
N TYR A 151 4.41 -8.01 1.91
CA TYR A 151 5.67 -7.94 1.18
C TYR A 151 6.47 -6.73 1.63
N TYR A 152 7.79 -6.89 1.62
CA TYR A 152 8.75 -5.84 1.87
C TYR A 152 9.64 -5.63 0.64
N ALA A 153 9.59 -4.43 0.07
CA ALA A 153 10.41 -4.01 -1.04
C ALA A 153 11.70 -3.34 -0.55
N ARG A 154 12.87 -3.85 -0.90
CA ARG A 154 14.16 -3.24 -0.54
C ARG A 154 15.06 -3.04 -1.75
N PHE A 155 15.99 -2.09 -1.65
CA PHE A 155 16.97 -1.90 -2.71
C PHE A 155 17.90 -3.12 -2.79
N ALA A 156 18.08 -3.64 -4.00
CA ALA A 156 18.93 -4.80 -4.26
C ALA A 156 20.40 -4.40 -4.49
N ASN A 157 20.67 -3.11 -4.69
CA ASN A 157 22.01 -2.58 -4.93
C ASN A 157 22.22 -1.21 -4.27
N ALA A 158 23.49 -0.83 -4.09
CA ALA A 158 23.89 0.40 -3.44
C ALA A 158 23.42 1.66 -4.18
N GLU A 159 23.33 1.59 -5.51
CA GLU A 159 22.87 2.69 -6.37
C GLU A 159 21.35 2.88 -6.32
N ARG A 160 20.61 1.97 -5.66
CA ARG A 160 19.15 2.05 -5.47
C ARG A 160 18.36 2.10 -6.78
N THR A 161 18.86 1.39 -7.79
CA THR A 161 18.23 1.29 -9.12
C THR A 161 17.46 -0.01 -9.32
N LYS A 162 17.63 -0.99 -8.42
CA LYS A 162 16.93 -2.28 -8.44
C LYS A 162 16.24 -2.53 -7.11
N VAL A 163 15.09 -3.17 -7.15
CA VAL A 163 14.28 -3.53 -5.99
C VAL A 163 14.06 -5.03 -5.98
N VAL A 164 14.12 -5.65 -4.79
CA VAL A 164 13.70 -7.03 -4.54
C VAL A 164 12.52 -7.01 -3.56
N PHE A 165 11.59 -7.95 -3.75
CA PHE A 165 10.42 -8.14 -2.89
C PHE A 165 10.59 -9.39 -2.05
N GLU A 166 10.37 -9.26 -0.76
CA GLU A 166 10.44 -10.35 0.20
C GLU A 166 9.07 -10.54 0.86
N LYS A 167 8.52 -11.74 0.80
CA LYS A 167 7.32 -12.07 1.54
C LYS A 167 7.62 -12.09 3.05
N VAL A 168 6.74 -11.48 3.84
CA VAL A 168 6.89 -11.37 5.29
C VAL A 168 5.77 -12.15 5.98
N GLY A 169 6.14 -13.10 6.85
CA GLY A 169 5.18 -14.02 7.47
C GLY A 169 4.86 -15.24 6.60
N ASN A 170 4.20 -16.23 7.21
CA ASN A 170 3.71 -17.46 6.58
C ASN A 170 2.20 -17.41 6.40
#